data_AF-A0AAV8W6R5-F1
#
_entry.id   AF-A0AAV8W6R5-F1
#
_cell.length_a   1.000
_cell.length_b   1.000
_cell.length_c   1.000
_cell.angle_alpha   90.00
_cell.angle_beta   90.00
_cell.angle_gamma   90.00
#
_symmetry.space_group_name_H-M   'P 1'
#
loop_
_entity.id
_entity.type
_entity.pdbx_description
1 polymer ?
#
loop_
_entity_poly.entity_id
_entity_poly.type
_entity_poly.pdbx_seq_one_letter_code
_entity_poly.pdbx_strand_id
1 'polypeptide(L)'
;MKIDKSERRGQEKMKVSQEEMEVSQEKMKEDMKRSKEELKKVLKISQEELKEDMKRINQVKEEVKEDKKEFNKKIEDLETKFRQLSTTGIIKTEGSVAATKIKVPTYDGKVSWNTYLRQFEAVVRNWREEKATSLIAALREMPIYSMSIYQTQLRNRKQRFEETLQQYEADVSRMVNLAYPTAPANVIEQLSVSSFVDELRDPEISQLVRLARHTTISAALAQALEIEAAKEASRFAINPYQVEIRR
;
A
#
# COMPACT_ATOMS: atom_id res chain seq x y z
N MET A 1 -5.49 -58.20 -62.73
CA MET A 1 -6.61 -57.21 -62.77
C MET A 1 -6.95 -56.55 -61.42
N LYS A 2 -6.62 -57.12 -60.24
CA LYS A 2 -6.92 -56.50 -58.93
C LYS A 2 -5.94 -55.37 -58.51
N ILE A 3 -4.69 -55.43 -58.95
CA ILE A 3 -3.62 -54.48 -58.56
C ILE A 3 -3.88 -53.08 -59.15
N ASP A 4 -4.20 -52.99 -60.45
CA ASP A 4 -4.55 -51.75 -61.17
C ASP A 4 -5.76 -50.99 -60.57
N LYS A 5 -6.75 -51.69 -60.01
CA LYS A 5 -7.87 -51.03 -59.30
C LYS A 5 -7.48 -50.39 -57.98
N SER A 6 -6.48 -50.95 -57.27
CA SER A 6 -6.04 -50.41 -55.98
C SER A 6 -5.16 -49.17 -56.16
N GLU A 7 -4.30 -49.16 -57.18
CA GLU A 7 -3.48 -48.00 -57.54
C GLU A 7 -4.34 -46.83 -58.01
N ARG A 8 -5.34 -47.10 -58.86
CA ARG A 8 -6.32 -46.07 -59.28
C ARG A 8 -7.06 -45.46 -58.10
N ARG A 9 -7.53 -46.28 -57.15
CA ARG A 9 -8.17 -45.78 -55.91
C ARG A 9 -7.21 -44.97 -55.04
N GLY A 10 -5.93 -45.33 -54.99
CA GLY A 10 -4.91 -44.58 -54.25
C GLY A 10 -4.66 -43.20 -54.86
N GLN A 11 -4.52 -43.13 -56.20
CA GLN A 11 -4.36 -41.87 -56.93
C GLN A 11 -5.60 -40.96 -56.82
N GLU A 12 -6.80 -41.55 -56.85
CA GLU A 12 -8.05 -40.80 -56.71
C GLU A 12 -8.20 -40.20 -55.30
N LYS A 13 -7.88 -40.95 -54.25
CA LYS A 13 -7.82 -40.42 -52.87
C LYS A 13 -6.78 -39.32 -52.71
N MET A 14 -5.63 -39.46 -53.36
CA MET A 14 -4.56 -38.45 -53.32
C MET A 14 -4.99 -37.15 -54.00
N LYS A 15 -5.67 -37.24 -55.16
CA LYS A 15 -6.25 -36.08 -55.83
C LYS A 15 -7.29 -35.38 -54.96
N VAL A 16 -8.24 -36.14 -54.41
CA VAL A 16 -9.27 -35.58 -53.53
C VAL A 16 -8.63 -34.89 -52.31
N SER A 17 -7.62 -35.51 -51.69
CA SER A 17 -6.92 -34.90 -50.56
C SER A 17 -6.14 -33.63 -50.94
N GLN A 18 -5.60 -33.53 -52.16
CA GLN A 18 -4.94 -32.32 -52.66
C GLN A 18 -5.98 -31.22 -52.93
N GLU A 19 -7.09 -31.55 -53.58
CA GLU A 19 -8.19 -30.62 -53.84
C GLU A 19 -8.78 -30.08 -52.53
N GLU A 20 -9.02 -30.93 -51.53
CA GLU A 20 -9.46 -30.50 -50.19
C GLU A 20 -8.45 -29.58 -49.50
N MET A 21 -7.14 -29.85 -49.67
CA MET A 21 -6.08 -29.00 -49.12
C MET A 21 -6.05 -27.63 -49.79
N GLU A 22 -6.19 -27.56 -51.11
CA GLU A 22 -6.25 -26.29 -51.85
C GLU A 22 -7.47 -25.47 -51.43
N VAL A 23 -8.65 -26.10 -51.34
CA VAL A 23 -9.87 -25.45 -50.86
C VAL A 23 -9.70 -24.93 -49.43
N SER A 24 -9.11 -25.74 -48.54
CA SER A 24 -8.87 -25.33 -47.15
C SER A 24 -7.87 -24.17 -47.05
N GLN A 25 -6.82 -24.15 -47.88
CA GLN A 25 -5.86 -23.04 -47.92
C GLN A 25 -6.50 -21.75 -48.44
N GLU A 26 -7.33 -21.85 -49.47
CA GLU A 26 -8.01 -20.69 -50.04
C GLU A 26 -9.02 -20.09 -49.06
N LYS A 27 -9.80 -20.93 -48.38
CA LYS A 27 -10.69 -20.50 -47.29
C LYS A 27 -9.92 -19.80 -46.16
N MET A 28 -8.76 -20.34 -45.76
CA MET A 28 -7.92 -19.72 -44.73
C MET A 28 -7.39 -18.35 -45.16
N LYS A 29 -7.02 -18.16 -46.43
CA LYS A 29 -6.61 -16.84 -46.95
C LYS A 29 -7.78 -15.85 -46.95
N GLU A 30 -8.97 -16.31 -47.31
CA GLU A 30 -10.18 -15.49 -47.31
C GLU A 30 -10.56 -15.04 -45.90
N ASP A 31 -10.59 -15.97 -44.93
CA ASP A 31 -10.83 -15.66 -43.52
C ASP A 31 -9.78 -14.70 -42.96
N MET A 32 -8.50 -14.88 -43.32
CA MET A 32 -7.42 -13.98 -42.90
C MET A 32 -7.58 -12.58 -43.51
N LYS A 33 -8.02 -12.48 -44.77
CA LYS A 33 -8.32 -11.20 -45.42
C LYS A 33 -9.50 -10.51 -44.73
N ARG A 34 -10.57 -11.25 -44.46
CA ARG A 34 -11.76 -10.75 -43.75
C ARG A 34 -11.41 -10.25 -42.34
N SER A 35 -10.69 -11.06 -41.57
CA SER A 35 -10.24 -10.69 -40.22
C SER A 35 -9.37 -9.43 -40.24
N LYS A 36 -8.45 -9.30 -41.22
CA LYS A 36 -7.62 -8.11 -41.38
C LYS A 36 -8.45 -6.85 -41.69
N GLU A 37 -9.52 -6.97 -42.46
CA GLU A 37 -10.43 -5.86 -42.75
C GLU A 37 -11.27 -5.47 -41.52
N GLU A 38 -11.76 -6.45 -40.77
CA GLU A 38 -12.48 -6.22 -39.50
C GLU A 38 -11.59 -5.54 -38.47
N LEU A 39 -10.35 -6.00 -38.28
CA LEU A 39 -9.36 -5.37 -37.40
C LEU A 39 -9.08 -3.92 -37.79
N LYS A 40 -8.99 -3.61 -39.09
CA LYS A 40 -8.83 -2.22 -39.56
C LYS A 40 -10.04 -1.34 -39.23
N LYS A 41 -11.25 -1.88 -39.36
CA LYS A 41 -12.48 -1.15 -39.01
C LYS A 41 -12.53 -0.85 -37.52
N VAL A 42 -12.29 -1.86 -36.67
CA VAL A 42 -12.24 -1.71 -35.21
C VAL A 42 -11.18 -0.69 -34.80
N LEU A 43 -9.98 -0.77 -35.38
CA LEU A 43 -8.91 0.19 -35.08
C LEU A 43 -9.32 1.63 -35.41
N LYS A 44 -10.02 1.85 -36.53
CA LYS A 44 -10.49 3.17 -36.93
C LYS A 44 -11.55 3.70 -35.96
N ILE A 45 -12.52 2.86 -35.58
CA ILE A 45 -13.56 3.22 -34.62
C ILE A 45 -12.95 3.57 -33.27
N SER A 46 -12.08 2.70 -32.73
CA SER A 46 -11.42 2.96 -31.44
C SER A 46 -10.55 4.23 -31.46
N GLN A 47 -9.92 4.56 -32.60
CA GLN A 47 -9.19 5.83 -32.74
C GLN A 47 -10.10 7.07 -32.74
N GLU A 48 -11.30 6.97 -33.31
CA GLU A 48 -12.30 8.05 -33.29
C GLU A 48 -12.89 8.24 -31.89
N GLU A 49 -13.24 7.14 -31.19
CA GLU A 49 -13.70 7.16 -29.80
C GLU A 49 -12.66 7.78 -28.86
N LEU A 50 -11.38 7.40 -28.98
CA LEU A 50 -10.31 7.97 -28.18
C LEU A 50 -10.14 9.49 -28.40
N LYS A 51 -10.35 9.97 -29.63
CA LYS A 51 -10.30 11.41 -29.92
C LYS A 51 -11.46 12.14 -29.27
N GLU A 52 -12.65 11.53 -29.25
CA GLU A 52 -13.82 12.12 -28.63
C GLU A 52 -13.70 12.16 -27.10
N ASP A 53 -13.23 11.08 -26.48
CA ASP A 53 -12.97 11.05 -25.04
C ASP A 53 -11.89 12.04 -24.63
N MET A 54 -10.84 12.22 -25.44
CA MET A 54 -9.83 13.25 -25.20
C MET A 54 -10.44 14.67 -25.19
N LYS A 55 -11.44 14.92 -26.05
CA LYS A 55 -12.17 16.19 -26.09
C LYS A 55 -13.02 16.37 -24.83
N ARG A 56 -13.74 15.33 -24.39
CA ARG A 56 -14.55 15.35 -23.15
C ARG A 56 -13.69 15.57 -21.91
N ILE A 57 -12.54 14.90 -21.80
CA ILE A 57 -11.59 15.08 -20.70
C ILE A 57 -11.12 16.53 -20.61
N ASN A 58 -10.78 17.14 -21.75
CA ASN A 58 -10.34 18.53 -21.77
C ASN A 58 -11.46 19.50 -21.35
N GLN A 59 -12.71 19.22 -21.75
CA GLN A 59 -13.86 20.02 -21.30
C GLN A 59 -14.04 19.95 -19.78
N VAL A 60 -14.12 18.73 -19.22
CA VAL A 60 -14.25 18.51 -17.77
C VAL A 60 -13.10 19.16 -16.99
N LYS A 61 -11.88 19.12 -17.55
CA LYS A 61 -10.71 19.75 -16.94
C LYS A 61 -10.83 21.27 -16.82
N GLU A 62 -11.45 21.94 -17.79
CA GLU A 62 -11.71 23.37 -17.71
C GLU A 62 -12.86 23.70 -16.74
N GLU A 63 -13.94 22.93 -16.74
CA GLU A 63 -15.04 23.09 -15.78
C GLU A 63 -14.52 22.97 -14.32
N VAL A 64 -13.72 21.95 -14.02
CA VAL A 64 -13.11 21.77 -12.69
C VAL A 64 -12.19 22.94 -12.31
N LYS A 65 -11.50 23.56 -13.27
CA LYS A 65 -10.67 24.75 -13.00
C LYS A 65 -11.53 25.96 -12.66
N GLU A 66 -12.67 26.13 -13.30
CA GLU A 66 -13.62 27.22 -13.00
C GLU A 66 -14.25 27.02 -11.63
N ASP A 67 -14.74 25.82 -11.32
CA ASP A 67 -15.28 25.48 -10.00
C ASP A 67 -14.26 25.74 -8.88
N LYS A 68 -12.99 25.39 -9.11
CA LYS A 68 -11.90 25.66 -8.16
C LYS A 68 -11.69 27.16 -7.93
N LYS A 69 -11.79 27.99 -8.98
CA LYS A 69 -11.69 29.44 -8.85
C LYS A 69 -12.88 30.00 -8.07
N GLU A 70 -14.10 29.54 -8.35
CA GLU A 70 -15.30 29.98 -7.63
C GLU A 70 -15.24 29.60 -6.15
N PHE A 71 -14.82 28.37 -5.85
CA PHE A 71 -14.66 27.90 -4.48
C PHE A 71 -13.64 28.71 -3.69
N ASN A 72 -12.49 29.02 -4.31
CA ASN A 72 -11.48 29.88 -3.69
C ASN A 72 -12.00 31.29 -3.41
N LYS A 73 -12.80 31.87 -4.31
CA LYS A 73 -13.43 33.17 -4.09
C LYS A 73 -14.40 33.14 -2.91
N LYS A 74 -15.21 32.08 -2.78
CA LYS A 74 -16.11 31.89 -1.62
C LYS A 74 -15.33 31.77 -0.30
N ILE A 75 -14.17 31.12 -0.30
CA ILE A 75 -13.28 31.06 0.87
C ILE A 75 -12.80 32.47 1.25
N GLU A 76 -12.32 33.25 0.27
CA GLU A 76 -11.83 34.62 0.51
C GLU A 76 -12.95 35.54 1.06
N ASP A 77 -14.16 35.44 0.52
CA ASP A 77 -15.34 36.16 1.00
C ASP A 77 -15.68 35.78 2.45
N LEU A 78 -15.62 34.48 2.79
CA LEU A 78 -15.86 34.00 4.16
C LEU A 78 -14.78 34.47 5.14
N GLU A 79 -13.51 34.43 4.74
CA GLU A 79 -12.41 34.96 5.55
C GLU A 79 -12.56 36.46 5.81
N THR A 80 -13.01 37.22 4.79
CA THR A 80 -13.24 38.66 4.91
C THR A 80 -14.38 38.95 5.88
N LYS A 81 -15.51 38.22 5.77
CA LYS A 81 -16.62 38.32 6.73
C LYS A 81 -16.19 37.97 8.15
N PHE A 82 -15.35 36.95 8.32
CA PHE A 82 -14.81 36.56 9.63
C PHE A 82 -13.94 37.67 10.26
N ARG A 83 -13.11 38.35 9.46
CA ARG A 83 -12.31 39.50 9.93
C ARG A 83 -13.18 40.69 10.32
N GLN A 84 -14.21 41.01 9.53
CA GLN A 84 -15.13 42.12 9.82
C GLN A 84 -15.92 41.93 11.11
N LEU A 85 -16.38 40.70 11.37
CA LEU A 85 -17.04 40.35 12.65
C LEU A 85 -16.09 40.43 13.85
N SER A 86 -14.79 40.20 13.62
CA SER A 86 -13.77 40.31 14.67
C SER A 86 -13.45 41.77 15.05
N THR A 87 -13.63 42.74 14.14
CA THR A 87 -13.40 44.18 14.42
C THR A 87 -14.58 44.89 15.06
N THR A 88 -15.81 44.37 14.98
CA THR A 88 -16.99 44.99 15.61
C THR A 88 -17.14 44.65 17.10
N GLY A 89 -16.41 43.64 17.59
CA GLY A 89 -16.41 43.20 18.99
C GLY A 89 -15.36 43.89 19.86
N ILE A 90 -15.38 45.23 19.97
CA ILE A 90 -14.68 45.91 21.06
C ILE A 90 -15.48 45.65 22.34
N ILE A 91 -15.17 44.58 23.06
CA ILE A 91 -15.52 44.51 24.49
C ILE A 91 -14.48 45.37 25.22
N LYS A 92 -14.83 46.61 25.53
CA LYS A 92 -14.13 47.40 26.56
C LYS A 92 -14.34 46.67 27.89
N THR A 93 -13.33 45.94 28.36
CA THR A 93 -13.29 45.53 29.77
C THR A 93 -12.52 46.59 30.56
N GLU A 94 -13.20 47.66 30.93
CA GLU A 94 -12.88 48.35 32.18
C GLU A 94 -13.38 47.46 33.31
N GLY A 95 -12.47 46.99 34.15
CA GLY A 95 -12.83 46.15 35.29
C GLY A 95 -11.71 45.21 35.68
N SER A 96 -10.89 45.66 36.62
CA SER A 96 -10.04 44.83 37.47
C SER A 96 -10.80 43.60 37.95
N VAL A 97 -10.28 42.39 37.73
CA VAL A 97 -10.75 41.20 38.46
C VAL A 97 -9.57 40.38 38.93
N ALA A 98 -9.51 40.27 40.25
CA ALA A 98 -8.61 39.50 41.07
C ALA A 98 -8.54 38.02 40.67
N ALA A 99 -7.42 37.40 41.02
CA ALA A 99 -7.10 35.99 40.77
C ALA A 99 -8.17 35.03 41.29
N THR A 100 -9.03 34.52 40.40
CA THR A 100 -9.88 33.36 40.67
C THR A 100 -9.26 32.11 40.07
N LYS A 101 -9.24 31.00 40.82
CA LYS A 101 -8.92 29.65 40.34
C LYS A 101 -9.87 29.27 39.20
N ILE A 102 -9.45 29.47 37.95
CA ILE A 102 -10.21 29.07 36.77
C ILE A 102 -10.03 27.56 36.57
N LYS A 103 -11.13 26.81 36.70
CA LYS A 103 -11.21 25.38 36.38
C LYS A 103 -11.53 25.27 34.89
N VAL A 104 -10.86 24.37 34.17
CA VAL A 104 -11.08 24.17 32.73
C VAL A 104 -12.53 23.70 32.51
N PRO A 105 -13.35 24.41 31.72
CA PRO A 105 -14.67 23.92 31.36
C PRO A 105 -14.56 22.67 30.48
N THR A 106 -15.46 21.71 30.63
CA THR A 106 -15.59 20.59 29.69
C THR A 106 -16.22 21.13 28.40
N TYR A 107 -15.61 20.87 27.23
CA TYR A 107 -16.17 21.32 25.96
C TYR A 107 -17.53 20.64 25.70
N ASP A 108 -18.61 21.41 25.79
CA ASP A 108 -19.99 20.94 25.64
C ASP A 108 -20.61 21.35 24.29
N GLY A 109 -19.82 21.92 23.39
CA GLY A 109 -20.24 22.37 22.06
C GLY A 109 -21.09 23.64 22.03
N LYS A 110 -21.36 24.28 23.18
CA LYS A 110 -22.14 25.54 23.24
C LYS A 110 -21.32 26.77 22.85
N VAL A 111 -20.00 26.70 23.02
CA VAL A 111 -19.07 27.74 22.59
C VAL A 111 -18.30 27.29 21.35
N SER A 112 -17.92 28.23 20.49
CA SER A 112 -17.08 27.89 19.33
C SER A 112 -15.75 27.27 19.78
N TRP A 113 -15.23 26.32 19.02
CA TRP A 113 -13.96 25.65 19.32
C TRP A 113 -12.81 26.64 19.54
N ASN A 114 -12.74 27.72 18.77
CA ASN A 114 -11.69 28.73 18.90
C ASN A 114 -11.81 29.54 20.21
N THR A 115 -13.04 29.83 20.65
CA THR A 115 -13.30 30.48 21.95
C THR A 115 -12.89 29.57 23.09
N TYR A 116 -13.27 28.29 23.02
CA TYR A 116 -12.86 27.28 23.98
C TYR A 116 -11.34 27.12 24.02
N LEU A 117 -10.68 27.05 22.86
CA LEU A 117 -9.24 26.88 22.75
C LEU A 117 -8.50 28.06 23.39
N ARG A 118 -8.95 29.30 23.18
CA ARG A 118 -8.37 30.48 23.84
C ARG A 118 -8.54 30.45 25.36
N GLN A 119 -9.69 30.00 25.85
CA GLN A 119 -9.94 29.83 27.28
C GLN A 119 -9.07 28.72 27.87
N PHE A 120 -8.92 27.61 27.14
CA PHE A 120 -8.05 26.49 27.50
C PHE A 120 -6.59 26.92 27.54
N GLU A 121 -6.09 27.59 26.50
CA GLU A 121 -4.73 28.12 26.41
C GLU A 121 -4.42 29.12 27.53
N ALA A 122 -5.34 30.02 27.87
CA ALA A 122 -5.18 30.96 28.98
C ALA A 122 -5.03 30.24 30.33
N VAL A 123 -5.73 29.10 30.51
CA VAL A 123 -5.63 28.28 31.71
C VAL A 123 -4.34 27.45 31.71
N VAL A 124 -3.94 26.88 30.57
CA VAL A 124 -2.69 26.11 30.41
C VAL A 124 -1.45 26.98 30.61
N ARG A 125 -1.47 28.25 30.19
CA ARG A 125 -0.37 29.20 30.46
C ARG A 125 -0.07 29.38 31.94
N ASN A 126 -1.04 29.09 32.80
CA ASN A 126 -0.92 29.18 34.25
C ASN A 126 -0.82 27.79 34.93
N TRP A 127 -0.61 26.72 34.15
CA TRP A 127 -0.37 25.38 34.69
C TRP A 127 1.05 25.23 35.21
N ARG A 128 1.19 24.54 36.34
CA ARG A 128 2.49 24.03 36.81
C ARG A 128 2.92 22.85 35.95
N GLU A 129 4.23 22.63 35.85
CA GLU A 129 4.86 21.58 35.02
C GLU A 129 4.21 20.21 35.22
N GLU A 130 3.84 19.83 36.43
CA GLU A 130 3.18 18.54 36.74
C GLU A 130 1.88 18.30 35.95
N LYS A 131 1.05 19.34 35.73
CA LYS A 131 -0.22 19.21 34.98
C LYS A 131 0.00 19.21 33.48
N ALA A 132 0.99 19.97 33.00
CA ALA A 132 1.40 19.93 31.60
C ALA A 132 2.00 18.56 31.26
N THR A 133 2.85 18.02 32.14
CA THR A 133 3.44 16.68 32.02
C THR A 133 2.37 15.59 32.09
N SER A 134 1.38 15.71 32.98
CA SER A 134 0.25 14.77 33.03
C SER A 134 -0.63 14.80 31.77
N LEU A 135 -0.87 16.00 31.20
CA LEU A 135 -1.58 16.12 29.91
C LEU A 135 -0.75 15.56 28.75
N ILE A 136 0.55 15.84 28.70
CA ILE A 136 1.46 15.30 27.69
C ILE A 136 1.53 13.78 27.79
N ALA A 137 1.59 13.22 29.01
CA ALA A 137 1.52 11.79 29.25
C ALA A 137 0.18 11.20 28.75
N ALA A 138 -0.95 11.80 29.12
CA ALA A 138 -2.28 11.35 28.68
C ALA A 138 -2.44 11.41 27.14
N LEU A 139 -1.88 12.44 26.50
CA LEU A 139 -1.91 12.58 25.03
C LEU A 139 -0.93 11.62 24.34
N ARG A 140 0.22 11.32 24.95
CA ARG A 140 1.20 10.36 24.44
C ARG A 140 0.72 8.92 24.60
N GLU A 141 -0.10 8.67 25.62
CA GLU A 141 -0.80 7.40 25.87
C GLU A 141 -2.06 7.23 25.01
N MET A 142 -2.41 8.20 24.14
CA MET A 142 -3.50 8.03 23.18
C MET A 142 -3.19 6.82 22.27
N PRO A 143 -4.00 5.74 22.35
CA PRO A 143 -3.71 4.48 21.65
C PRO A 143 -3.54 4.65 20.14
N ILE A 144 -4.26 5.63 19.57
CA ILE A 144 -4.25 5.90 18.12
C ILE A 144 -2.88 6.42 17.65
N TYR A 145 -2.23 7.28 18.45
CA TYR A 145 -0.94 7.86 18.10
C TYR A 145 0.19 6.84 18.26
N SER A 146 0.17 6.04 19.33
CA SER A 146 1.14 4.97 19.53
C SER A 146 1.01 3.86 18.47
N MET A 147 -0.21 3.43 18.14
CA MET A 147 -0.46 2.46 17.06
C MET A 147 0.08 2.95 15.70
N SER A 148 -0.19 4.20 15.32
CA SER A 148 0.30 4.77 14.06
C SER A 148 1.82 4.80 13.95
N ILE A 149 2.51 5.10 15.05
CA ILE A 149 3.98 5.06 15.11
C ILE A 149 4.48 3.63 14.91
N TYR A 150 3.93 2.64 15.63
CA TYR A 150 4.38 1.25 15.49
C TYR A 150 4.06 0.66 14.12
N GLN A 151 2.93 1.03 13.50
CA GLN A 151 2.63 0.65 12.11
C GLN A 151 3.66 1.23 11.13
N THR A 152 4.08 2.47 11.35
CA THR A 152 5.09 3.13 10.53
C THR A 152 6.48 2.50 10.73
N GLN A 153 6.84 2.17 11.98
CA GLN A 153 8.08 1.47 12.30
C GLN A 153 8.12 0.08 11.66
N LEU A 154 7.02 -0.69 11.77
CA LEU A 154 6.89 -2.03 11.19
C LEU A 154 7.07 -2.01 9.67
N ARG A 155 6.45 -1.04 8.96
CA ARG A 155 6.59 -0.92 7.49
C ARG A 155 8.01 -0.63 7.01
N ASN A 156 8.82 0.02 7.83
CA ASN A 156 10.20 0.35 7.49
C ASN A 156 11.19 -0.65 8.08
N ARG A 157 10.70 -1.73 8.71
CA ARG A 157 11.52 -2.64 9.48
C ARG A 157 12.16 -3.69 8.58
N LYS A 158 13.47 -3.57 8.38
CA LYS A 158 14.31 -4.53 7.65
C LYS A 158 15.34 -5.19 8.56
N GLN A 159 15.65 -6.47 8.35
CA GLN A 159 16.69 -7.16 9.12
C GLN A 159 18.05 -6.48 8.93
N ARG A 160 18.74 -6.16 10.02
CA ARG A 160 20.08 -5.54 9.97
C ARG A 160 21.18 -6.58 9.73
N PHE A 161 22.35 -6.13 9.27
CA PHE A 161 23.47 -7.06 9.02
C PHE A 161 24.02 -7.73 10.28
N GLU A 162 23.98 -7.03 11.42
CA GLU A 162 24.46 -7.54 12.71
C GLU A 162 23.38 -8.27 13.51
N GLU A 163 22.15 -8.32 13.00
CA GLU A 163 20.98 -8.84 13.71
C GLU A 163 20.72 -10.30 13.36
N THR A 164 20.58 -11.13 14.39
CA THR A 164 20.23 -12.54 14.20
C THR A 164 18.76 -12.71 13.83
N LEU A 165 18.42 -13.84 13.19
CA LEU A 165 17.03 -14.14 12.81
C LEU A 165 16.08 -14.13 14.03
N GLN A 166 16.55 -14.59 15.19
CA GLN A 166 15.77 -14.61 16.43
C GLN A 166 15.54 -13.20 17.00
N GLN A 167 16.57 -12.33 16.97
CA GLN A 167 16.43 -10.95 17.42
C GLN A 167 15.46 -10.17 16.52
N TYR A 168 15.57 -10.41 15.22
CA TYR A 168 14.68 -9.82 14.23
C TYR A 168 13.23 -10.27 14.42
N GLU A 169 13.00 -11.57 14.57
CA GLU A 169 11.68 -12.15 14.84
C GLU A 169 11.05 -11.54 16.09
N ALA A 170 11.78 -11.53 17.22
CA ALA A 170 11.26 -11.02 18.48
C ALA A 170 10.87 -9.53 18.38
N ASP A 171 11.66 -8.73 17.66
CA ASP A 171 11.36 -7.31 17.46
C ASP A 171 10.17 -7.08 16.52
N VAL A 172 10.04 -7.87 15.45
CA VAL A 172 8.86 -7.86 14.56
C VAL A 172 7.61 -8.26 15.34
N SER A 173 7.63 -9.38 16.05
CA SER A 173 6.54 -9.86 16.92
C SER A 173 6.11 -8.78 17.91
N ARG A 174 7.06 -8.13 18.57
CA ARG A 174 6.78 -7.01 19.48
C ARG A 174 6.12 -5.83 18.78
N MET A 175 6.62 -5.41 17.61
CA MET A 175 6.06 -4.28 16.86
C MET A 175 4.65 -4.55 16.35
N VAL A 176 4.36 -5.76 15.85
CA VAL A 176 3.01 -6.12 15.37
C VAL A 176 2.00 -6.07 16.50
N ASN A 177 2.33 -6.63 17.68
CA ASN A 177 1.44 -6.60 18.85
C ASN A 177 1.17 -5.16 19.34
N LEU A 178 2.14 -4.26 19.23
CA LEU A 178 1.98 -2.84 19.60
C LEU A 178 1.26 -2.02 18.52
N ALA A 179 1.40 -2.40 17.25
CA ALA A 179 0.74 -1.75 16.12
C ALA A 179 -0.76 -2.11 16.01
N TYR A 180 -1.13 -3.32 16.47
CA TYR A 180 -2.48 -3.88 16.34
C TYR A 180 -2.96 -4.57 17.62
N PRO A 181 -3.06 -3.85 18.76
CA PRO A 181 -3.43 -4.44 20.05
C PRO A 181 -4.86 -5.00 20.12
N THR A 182 -5.74 -4.57 19.20
CA THR A 182 -7.14 -5.01 19.13
C THR A 182 -7.39 -6.05 18.04
N ALA A 183 -6.37 -6.43 17.26
CA ALA A 183 -6.52 -7.42 16.20
C ALA A 183 -6.61 -8.85 16.76
N PRO A 184 -7.36 -9.75 16.10
CA PRO A 184 -7.42 -11.14 16.52
C PRO A 184 -6.08 -11.86 16.28
N ALA A 185 -5.78 -12.86 17.10
CA ALA A 185 -4.48 -13.53 17.14
C ALA A 185 -4.04 -14.12 15.78
N ASN A 186 -4.99 -14.65 14.99
CA ASN A 186 -4.71 -15.19 13.66
C ASN A 186 -4.22 -14.11 12.67
N VAL A 187 -4.76 -12.88 12.78
CA VAL A 187 -4.34 -11.75 11.94
C VAL A 187 -2.98 -11.24 12.39
N ILE A 188 -2.72 -11.20 13.71
CA ILE A 188 -1.40 -10.85 14.25
C ILE A 188 -0.35 -11.84 13.73
N GLU A 189 -0.59 -13.14 13.81
CA GLU A 189 0.34 -14.16 13.30
C GLU A 189 0.61 -14.04 11.81
N GLN A 190 -0.43 -13.80 11.00
CA GLN A 190 -0.26 -13.58 9.56
C GLN A 190 0.56 -12.32 9.25
N LEU A 191 0.28 -11.22 9.96
CA LEU A 191 1.05 -9.98 9.81
C LEU A 191 2.49 -10.15 10.25
N SER A 192 2.73 -10.87 11.36
CA SER A 192 4.06 -11.22 11.86
C SER A 192 4.84 -12.06 10.84
N VAL A 193 4.25 -13.13 10.30
CA VAL A 193 4.88 -13.96 9.26
C VAL A 193 5.19 -13.16 8.00
N SER A 194 4.23 -12.38 7.49
CA SER A 194 4.45 -11.56 6.28
C SER A 194 5.55 -10.52 6.48
N SER A 195 5.50 -9.76 7.59
CA SER A 195 6.48 -8.71 7.89
C SER A 195 7.88 -9.29 8.13
N PHE A 196 7.96 -10.46 8.77
CA PHE A 196 9.24 -11.16 8.96
C PHE A 196 9.81 -11.61 7.62
N VAL A 197 9.05 -12.36 6.82
CA VAL A 197 9.55 -12.98 5.57
C VAL A 197 9.88 -11.95 4.49
N ASP A 198 9.09 -10.88 4.36
CA ASP A 198 9.25 -9.87 3.31
C ASP A 198 10.56 -9.08 3.43
N GLU A 199 11.03 -8.85 4.65
CA GLU A 199 12.13 -7.94 4.93
C GLU A 199 13.35 -8.63 5.57
N LEU A 200 13.44 -9.96 5.37
CA LEU A 200 14.64 -10.76 5.63
C LEU A 200 15.80 -10.30 4.74
N ARG A 201 17.01 -10.32 5.31
CA ARG A 201 18.23 -9.88 4.63
C ARG A 201 18.64 -10.81 3.49
N ASP A 202 18.51 -12.12 3.70
CA ASP A 202 18.91 -13.12 2.72
C ASP A 202 17.73 -13.44 1.78
N PRO A 203 17.82 -13.08 0.48
CA PRO A 203 16.72 -13.27 -0.46
C PRO A 203 16.39 -14.75 -0.71
N GLU A 204 17.37 -15.65 -0.57
CA GLU A 204 17.17 -17.08 -0.76
C GLU A 204 16.38 -17.67 0.43
N ILE A 205 16.77 -17.31 1.65
CA ILE A 205 16.04 -17.72 2.86
C ILE A 205 14.62 -17.14 2.82
N SER A 206 14.46 -15.87 2.46
CA SER A 206 13.13 -15.23 2.30
C SER A 206 12.23 -16.00 1.33
N GLN A 207 12.75 -16.34 0.14
CA GLN A 207 11.97 -17.03 -0.88
C GLN A 207 11.57 -18.45 -0.44
N LEU A 208 12.48 -19.19 0.18
CA LEU A 208 12.21 -20.56 0.62
C LEU A 208 11.18 -20.60 1.76
N VAL A 209 11.31 -19.71 2.75
CA VAL A 209 10.38 -19.60 3.87
C VAL A 209 9.00 -19.14 3.39
N ARG A 210 8.93 -18.28 2.36
CA ARG A 210 7.68 -17.84 1.73
C ARG A 210 6.91 -18.98 1.07
N LEU A 211 7.61 -19.90 0.42
CA LEU A 211 7.00 -21.04 -0.28
C LEU A 211 6.35 -22.04 0.68
N ALA A 212 6.86 -22.14 1.91
CA ALA A 212 6.35 -23.07 2.93
C ALA A 212 5.03 -22.62 3.60
N ARG A 213 4.58 -21.37 3.39
CA ARG A 213 3.25 -20.87 3.83
C ARG A 213 2.94 -21.12 5.31
N HIS A 214 3.86 -20.75 6.19
CA HIS A 214 3.66 -20.87 7.63
C HIS A 214 2.48 -20.06 8.13
N THR A 215 1.81 -20.58 9.16
CA THR A 215 0.69 -19.93 9.85
C THR A 215 1.11 -19.19 11.12
N THR A 216 2.34 -19.41 11.58
CA THR A 216 2.89 -18.81 12.81
C THR A 216 4.31 -18.33 12.59
N ILE A 217 4.69 -17.22 13.20
CA ILE A 217 6.04 -16.66 13.03
C ILE A 217 7.14 -17.57 13.57
N SER A 218 6.86 -18.33 14.65
CA SER A 218 7.82 -19.30 15.20
C SER A 218 8.16 -20.43 14.23
N ALA A 219 7.18 -20.92 13.46
CA ALA A 219 7.42 -21.93 12.44
C ALA A 219 8.25 -21.38 11.27
N ALA A 220 7.99 -20.12 10.86
CA ALA A 220 8.79 -19.44 9.85
C ALA A 220 10.24 -19.24 10.31
N LEU A 221 10.45 -18.88 11.58
CA LEU A 221 11.79 -18.75 12.18
C LEU A 221 12.52 -20.09 12.21
N ALA A 222 11.85 -21.18 12.62
CA ALA A 222 12.46 -22.51 12.67
C ALA A 222 12.99 -22.93 11.29
N GLN A 223 12.18 -22.78 10.25
CA GLN A 223 12.63 -23.10 8.89
C GLN A 223 13.74 -22.17 8.41
N ALA A 224 13.68 -20.87 8.72
CA ALA A 224 14.73 -19.92 8.37
C ALA A 224 16.08 -20.32 8.98
N LEU A 225 16.07 -20.76 10.26
CA LEU A 225 17.26 -21.25 10.96
C LEU A 225 17.79 -22.55 10.36
N GLU A 226 16.93 -23.48 9.99
CA GLU A 226 17.34 -24.72 9.31
C GLU A 226 18.06 -24.43 8.00
N ILE A 227 17.54 -23.49 7.20
CA ILE A 227 18.15 -23.10 5.92
C ILE A 227 19.49 -22.37 6.16
N GLU A 228 19.55 -21.46 7.13
CA GLU A 228 20.79 -20.76 7.49
C GLU A 228 21.89 -21.75 7.91
N ALA A 229 21.55 -22.71 8.78
CA ALA A 229 22.45 -23.77 9.21
C ALA A 229 22.90 -24.66 8.04
N ALA A 230 21.98 -25.05 7.15
CA ALA A 230 22.29 -25.86 5.97
C ALA A 230 23.22 -25.13 4.97
N LYS A 231 23.01 -23.83 4.77
CA LYS A 231 23.87 -22.97 3.93
C LYS A 231 25.25 -22.83 4.53
N GLU A 232 25.34 -22.62 5.84
CA GLU A 232 26.62 -22.52 6.54
C GLU A 232 27.39 -23.85 6.47
N ALA A 233 26.73 -24.98 6.71
CA ALA A 233 27.34 -26.31 6.57
C ALA A 233 27.84 -26.59 5.15
N SER A 234 27.06 -26.20 4.13
CA SER A 234 27.44 -26.37 2.71
C SER A 234 28.61 -25.47 2.32
N ARG A 235 28.69 -24.25 2.85
CA ARG A 235 29.84 -23.35 2.69
C ARG A 235 31.12 -23.94 3.26
N PHE A 236 31.06 -24.61 4.41
CA PHE A 236 32.21 -25.31 5.00
C PHE A 236 32.58 -26.59 4.22
N ALA A 237 31.60 -27.31 3.68
CA ALA A 237 31.83 -28.52 2.88
C ALA A 237 32.51 -28.25 1.52
N ILE A 238 32.36 -27.04 0.97
CA ILE A 238 33.01 -26.61 -0.28
C ILE A 238 34.43 -26.06 -0.03
N ASN A 239 34.76 -25.70 1.21
CA ASN A 239 36.06 -25.10 1.59
C ASN A 239 37.07 -26.01 2.35
N PRO A 240 37.08 -27.36 2.25
CA PRO A 240 38.08 -28.19 2.92
C PRO A 240 39.48 -28.13 2.27
N TYR A 241 39.65 -27.44 1.13
CA TYR A 241 40.93 -27.40 0.39
C TYR A 241 41.84 -26.19 0.68
N GLN A 242 41.53 -25.35 1.67
CA GLN A 242 42.35 -24.16 2.00
C GLN A 242 43.10 -24.24 3.34
N VAL A 243 43.08 -25.37 4.05
CA VAL A 243 43.79 -25.50 5.35
C VAL A 243 45.15 -26.20 5.24
N GLU A 244 45.54 -26.71 4.07
CA GLU A 244 46.83 -27.40 3.89
C GLU A 244 47.90 -26.59 3.14
N ILE A 245 48.09 -25.30 3.40
CA ILE A 245 49.39 -24.66 3.08
C ILE A 245 49.78 -23.64 4.16
N ARG A 246 50.33 -24.12 5.27
CA ARG A 246 51.46 -23.47 5.93
C ARG A 246 52.43 -24.56 6.39
N ARG A 247 53.53 -24.67 5.64
CA ARG A 247 54.80 -25.23 6.11
C ARG A 247 55.38 -24.33 7.20
#